data_AF-A0A3C0LD11-F1
#
_entry.id   AF-A0A3C0LD11-F1
#
_cell.length_a   1.000
_cell.length_b   1.000
_cell.length_c   1.000
_cell.angle_alpha   90.00
_cell.angle_beta   90.00
_cell.angle_gamma   90.00
#
_symmetry.space_group_name_H-M   'P 1'
#
loop_
_entity.id
_entity.type
_entity.pdbx_description
1 polymer ?
#
loop_
_entity_poly.entity_id
_entity_poly.type
_entity_poly.pdbx_seq_one_letter_code
_entity_poly.pdbx_strand_id
1 'polypeptide(L)'
;MKKIFYLILIFIMATFCLAPVFLADGGLFVPLYRDIYEPNQLAMIVFDDMVEKIIFQIDYEGDAEDFAWVIPVPGYPKLFPVEDDIFYELHKLTQPPPPSSFGCGWGAGVPTPGLGDEGVHVWEENQVGIYHTTTLSATDPNSLVEWLNDNGYAFPAEGQEILDYYVQKNWFFVAMKIQPDEIVNNSDNYTGAIQPIGIMFFSDEMVYPLKISTLSVPSWGTEVLIYAFSDERVTFPGATEEYNAIITPDQLKEYPILQGLIDETFTLTKLRKNFSAEEMDEDLTLIPVPKYIALGSIIDLNCPVGQFILLAGIFIFLLKTKKINI
;
A
#
# COMPACT_ATOMS: atom_id res chain seq x y z
N MET A 1 71.39 -23.42 -7.36
CA MET A 1 70.11 -23.98 -7.86
C MET A 1 69.10 -24.26 -6.74
N LYS A 2 69.28 -25.25 -5.85
CA LYS A 2 68.26 -25.63 -4.83
C LYS A 2 67.68 -24.46 -3.99
N LYS A 3 68.47 -23.48 -3.54
CA LYS A 3 67.97 -22.31 -2.78
C LYS A 3 66.99 -21.41 -3.56
N ILE A 4 67.17 -21.28 -4.88
CA ILE A 4 66.29 -20.47 -5.74
C ILE A 4 64.94 -21.16 -5.92
N PHE A 5 64.94 -22.49 -6.03
CA PHE A 5 63.71 -23.30 -6.13
C PHE A 5 62.81 -23.13 -4.89
N TYR A 6 63.38 -23.16 -3.68
CA TYR A 6 62.61 -22.90 -2.45
C TYR A 6 62.05 -21.47 -2.38
N LEU A 7 62.80 -20.47 -2.87
CA LEU A 7 62.32 -19.08 -2.88
C LEU A 7 61.11 -18.92 -3.81
N ILE A 8 61.15 -19.53 -4.99
CA ILE A 8 60.03 -19.57 -5.95
C ILE A 8 58.83 -20.32 -5.37
N LEU A 9 59.06 -21.46 -4.71
CA LEU A 9 57.99 -22.24 -4.08
C LEU A 9 57.28 -21.46 -2.96
N ILE A 10 58.04 -20.73 -2.13
CA ILE A 10 57.49 -19.85 -1.08
C ILE A 10 56.70 -18.69 -1.70
N PHE A 11 57.19 -18.10 -2.80
CA PHE A 11 56.49 -17.01 -3.48
C PHE A 11 55.16 -17.48 -4.12
N ILE A 12 55.14 -18.69 -4.69
CA ILE A 12 53.92 -19.32 -5.23
C ILE A 12 52.94 -19.65 -4.10
N MET A 13 53.41 -20.17 -2.95
CA MET A 13 52.54 -20.41 -1.79
C MET A 13 51.96 -19.12 -1.22
N ALA A 14 52.78 -18.05 -1.13
CA ALA A 14 52.34 -16.75 -0.63
C ALA A 14 51.31 -16.07 -1.55
N THR A 15 51.41 -16.27 -2.86
CA THR A 15 50.37 -15.81 -3.81
C THR A 15 49.10 -16.65 -3.74
N PHE A 16 49.19 -17.95 -3.40
CA PHE A 16 48.00 -18.80 -3.19
C PHE A 16 47.26 -18.53 -1.87
N CYS A 17 47.93 -17.96 -0.86
CA CYS A 17 47.29 -17.51 0.38
C CYS A 17 46.58 -16.15 0.26
N LEU A 18 46.71 -15.46 -0.88
CA LEU A 18 45.96 -14.24 -1.23
C LEU A 18 44.81 -14.57 -2.19
N ALA A 19 44.02 -15.60 -1.86
CA ALA A 19 42.72 -15.76 -2.48
C ALA A 19 41.86 -14.54 -2.13
N PRO A 20 41.21 -13.86 -3.10
CA PRO A 20 40.21 -12.87 -2.77
C PRO A 20 39.12 -13.55 -1.95
N VAL A 21 38.73 -12.93 -0.85
CA VAL A 21 37.51 -13.33 -0.14
C VAL A 21 36.36 -13.00 -1.09
N PHE A 22 35.86 -13.99 -1.81
CA PHE A 22 34.62 -13.86 -2.54
C PHE A 22 33.52 -13.61 -1.50
N LEU A 23 33.16 -12.34 -1.34
CA LEU A 23 31.88 -11.97 -0.75
C LEU A 23 30.82 -12.68 -1.59
N ALA A 24 30.13 -13.65 -1.00
CA ALA A 24 28.95 -14.22 -1.62
C ALA A 24 27.93 -13.09 -1.75
N ASP A 25 27.58 -12.74 -2.98
CA ASP A 25 26.41 -11.92 -3.28
C ASP A 25 25.17 -12.78 -3.03
N GLY A 26 24.75 -12.82 -1.77
CA GLY A 26 23.50 -13.44 -1.38
C GLY A 26 22.35 -12.78 -2.14
N GLY A 27 21.84 -13.47 -3.16
CA GLY A 27 20.67 -13.04 -3.91
C GLY A 27 19.45 -13.02 -2.99
N LEU A 28 19.07 -11.82 -2.52
CA LEU A 28 17.78 -11.59 -1.89
C LEU A 28 16.72 -11.59 -2.99
N PHE A 29 16.04 -12.72 -3.14
CA PHE A 29 14.82 -12.80 -3.94
C PHE A 29 13.70 -12.14 -3.14
N VAL A 30 13.23 -10.98 -3.61
CA VAL A 30 11.98 -10.41 -3.09
C VAL A 30 10.84 -11.37 -3.41
N PRO A 31 9.90 -11.62 -2.47
CA PRO A 31 8.76 -12.46 -2.76
C PRO A 31 7.93 -11.83 -3.87
N LEU A 32 7.47 -12.64 -4.82
CA LEU A 32 6.79 -12.20 -6.04
C LEU A 32 5.45 -11.48 -5.81
N TYR A 33 5.00 -11.39 -4.55
CA TYR A 33 3.71 -10.86 -4.13
C TYR A 33 3.82 -10.05 -2.81
N ARG A 34 4.95 -9.35 -2.59
CA ARG A 34 5.15 -8.49 -1.41
C ARG A 34 3.96 -7.59 -1.10
N ASP A 35 3.34 -7.00 -2.12
CA ASP A 35 2.19 -6.10 -1.98
C ASP A 35 0.91 -6.75 -1.44
N ILE A 36 0.86 -8.09 -1.38
CA ILE A 36 -0.32 -8.88 -1.02
C ILE A 36 -0.12 -9.61 0.32
N TYR A 37 1.13 -9.94 0.69
CA TYR A 37 1.44 -10.76 1.88
C TYR A 37 2.35 -10.09 2.93
N GLU A 38 2.86 -8.88 2.68
CA GLU A 38 3.65 -8.11 3.67
C GLU A 38 2.92 -6.89 4.28
N PRO A 39 1.99 -6.16 3.59
CA PRO A 39 1.31 -5.02 4.19
C PRO A 39 0.07 -5.44 4.97
N ASN A 40 0.10 -5.26 6.29
CA ASN A 40 -1.04 -5.50 7.18
C ASN A 40 -2.30 -4.68 6.80
N GLN A 41 -2.12 -3.53 6.15
CA GLN A 41 -3.21 -2.65 5.68
C GLN A 41 -3.02 -2.30 4.21
N LEU A 42 -4.00 -2.67 3.39
CA LEU A 42 -3.98 -2.53 1.94
C LEU A 42 -5.25 -1.80 1.48
N ALA A 43 -5.09 -0.78 0.63
CA ALA A 43 -6.23 0.01 0.19
C ALA A 43 -6.14 0.45 -1.28
N MET A 44 -7.29 0.48 -1.94
CA MET A 44 -7.49 1.17 -3.21
C MET A 44 -8.44 2.34 -2.95
N ILE A 45 -8.03 3.55 -3.30
CA ILE A 45 -8.84 4.76 -3.20
C ILE A 45 -9.12 5.26 -4.61
N VAL A 46 -10.37 5.55 -4.93
CA VAL A 46 -10.79 6.26 -6.15
C VAL A 46 -11.46 7.55 -5.72
N PHE A 47 -10.95 8.69 -6.15
CA PHE A 47 -11.50 10.00 -5.81
C PHE A 47 -11.81 10.79 -7.09
N ASP A 48 -13.10 11.05 -7.31
CA ASP A 48 -13.65 11.79 -8.45
C ASP A 48 -14.82 12.67 -7.97
N ASP A 49 -14.92 13.91 -8.45
CA ASP A 49 -16.04 14.85 -8.20
C ASP A 49 -16.58 14.89 -6.74
N MET A 50 -15.66 14.87 -5.74
CA MET A 50 -15.94 14.83 -4.28
C MET A 50 -16.61 13.53 -3.78
N VAL A 51 -16.56 12.47 -4.58
CA VAL A 51 -16.94 11.09 -4.22
C VAL A 51 -15.67 10.28 -4.03
N GLU A 52 -15.51 9.72 -2.82
CA GLU A 52 -14.45 8.78 -2.51
C GLU A 52 -15.01 7.36 -2.46
N LYS A 53 -14.34 6.43 -3.14
CA LYS A 53 -14.53 4.99 -3.03
C LYS A 53 -13.26 4.42 -2.42
N ILE A 54 -13.32 3.90 -1.19
CA ILE A 54 -12.21 3.15 -0.59
C ILE A 54 -12.57 1.67 -0.59
N ILE A 55 -11.66 0.85 -1.10
CA ILE A 55 -11.68 -0.60 -0.96
C ILE A 55 -10.55 -0.95 -0.01
N PHE A 56 -10.88 -1.59 1.10
CA PHE A 56 -9.91 -2.01 2.11
C PHE A 56 -9.71 -3.53 2.08
N GLN A 57 -8.49 -3.97 2.29
CA GLN A 57 -8.12 -5.33 2.71
C GLN A 57 -7.17 -5.22 3.91
N ILE A 58 -7.37 -6.07 4.90
CA ILE A 58 -6.55 -6.12 6.13
C ILE A 58 -6.19 -7.57 6.44
N ASP A 59 -5.00 -7.76 7.01
CA ASP A 59 -4.65 -9.03 7.65
C ASP A 59 -5.23 -9.09 9.06
N TYR A 60 -5.74 -10.27 9.45
CA TYR A 60 -6.22 -10.55 10.80
C TYR A 60 -5.66 -11.87 11.31
N GLU A 61 -5.29 -11.89 12.59
CA GLU A 61 -4.85 -13.07 13.35
C GLU A 61 -5.67 -13.12 14.65
N GLY A 62 -6.52 -14.14 14.81
CA GLY A 62 -7.42 -14.28 15.96
C GLY A 62 -8.65 -15.12 15.67
N ASP A 63 -9.49 -15.33 16.69
CA ASP A 63 -10.74 -16.09 16.56
C ASP A 63 -11.78 -15.26 15.81
N ALA A 64 -12.29 -15.77 14.69
CA ALA A 64 -13.13 -14.96 13.79
C ALA A 64 -14.52 -14.59 14.37
N GLU A 65 -14.98 -15.27 15.42
CA GLU A 65 -16.19 -14.89 16.17
C GLU A 65 -16.00 -13.56 16.93
N ASP A 66 -14.76 -13.24 17.32
CA ASP A 66 -14.37 -12.00 18.00
C ASP A 66 -14.04 -10.86 17.01
N PHE A 67 -14.11 -11.11 15.69
CA PHE A 67 -13.78 -10.10 14.68
C PHE A 67 -14.78 -8.93 14.69
N ALA A 68 -14.26 -7.75 15.00
CA ALA A 68 -14.98 -6.48 14.98
C ALA A 68 -14.11 -5.41 14.33
N TRP A 69 -14.62 -4.76 13.28
CA TRP A 69 -13.92 -3.69 12.57
C TRP A 69 -14.79 -2.45 12.48
N VAL A 70 -14.26 -1.31 12.93
CA VAL A 70 -14.94 -0.01 12.90
C VAL A 70 -14.15 0.94 12.01
N ILE A 71 -14.78 1.41 10.93
CA ILE A 71 -14.18 2.35 9.97
C ILE A 71 -14.94 3.68 10.05
N PRO A 72 -14.31 4.77 10.51
CA PRO A 72 -14.90 6.10 10.52
C PRO A 72 -14.75 6.75 9.13
N VAL A 73 -15.79 7.43 8.64
CA VAL A 73 -15.83 8.03 7.29
C VAL A 73 -16.48 9.43 7.28
N PRO A 74 -15.99 10.38 6.46
CA PRO A 74 -16.50 11.77 6.42
C PRO A 74 -17.98 11.90 6.06
N GLY A 75 -18.43 11.14 5.06
CA GLY A 75 -19.78 11.22 4.50
C GLY A 75 -20.61 9.97 4.77
N TYR A 76 -21.92 10.04 4.48
CA TYR A 76 -22.81 8.90 4.62
C TYR A 76 -22.37 7.75 3.69
N PRO A 77 -22.02 6.56 4.22
CA PRO A 77 -21.44 5.49 3.42
C PRO A 77 -22.50 4.66 2.68
N LYS A 78 -22.15 4.27 1.45
CA LYS A 78 -22.76 3.15 0.73
C LYS A 78 -21.71 2.03 0.61
N LEU A 79 -22.03 0.86 1.16
CA LEU A 79 -21.18 -0.32 1.10
C LEU A 79 -21.42 -1.12 -0.18
N PHE A 80 -20.40 -1.83 -0.65
CA PHE A 80 -20.48 -2.76 -1.77
C PHE A 80 -19.45 -3.89 -1.62
N PRO A 81 -19.76 -5.13 -2.04
CA PRO A 81 -18.81 -6.24 -2.04
C PRO A 81 -17.76 -6.02 -3.14
N VAL A 82 -16.56 -6.56 -2.93
CA VAL A 82 -15.47 -6.55 -3.91
C VAL A 82 -14.86 -7.94 -3.98
N GLU A 83 -14.46 -8.37 -5.19
CA GLU A 83 -13.82 -9.66 -5.41
C GLU A 83 -12.39 -9.68 -4.86
N ASP A 84 -12.01 -10.79 -4.23
CA ASP A 84 -10.76 -10.93 -3.46
C ASP A 84 -9.49 -10.65 -4.29
N ASP A 85 -9.53 -10.92 -5.60
CA ASP A 85 -8.41 -10.74 -6.54
C ASP A 85 -8.16 -9.27 -6.95
N ILE A 86 -8.94 -8.29 -6.48
CA ILE A 86 -8.76 -6.86 -6.81
C ILE A 86 -7.32 -6.37 -6.57
N PHE A 87 -6.69 -6.79 -5.48
CA PHE A 87 -5.32 -6.40 -5.15
C PHE A 87 -4.26 -7.18 -5.93
N TYR A 88 -4.61 -8.38 -6.43
CA TYR A 88 -3.78 -9.13 -7.38
C TYR A 88 -3.79 -8.48 -8.76
N GLU A 89 -4.92 -7.93 -9.22
CA GLU A 89 -4.99 -7.09 -10.41
C GLU A 89 -4.17 -5.80 -10.27
N LEU A 90 -4.31 -5.06 -9.16
CA LEU A 90 -3.53 -3.85 -8.87
C LEU A 90 -2.03 -4.12 -8.80
N HIS A 91 -1.63 -5.22 -8.15
CA HIS A 91 -0.24 -5.64 -8.11
C HIS A 91 0.30 -5.87 -9.54
N LYS A 92 -0.39 -6.67 -10.37
CA LYS A 92 -0.01 -6.89 -11.78
C LYS A 92 0.08 -5.59 -12.59
N LEU A 93 -0.93 -4.72 -12.50
CA LEU A 93 -0.98 -3.44 -13.22
C LEU A 93 0.20 -2.52 -12.87
N THR A 94 0.71 -2.62 -11.63
CA THR A 94 1.82 -1.81 -11.11
C THR A 94 3.17 -2.52 -11.12
N GLN A 95 3.26 -3.76 -11.61
CA GLN A 95 4.56 -4.42 -11.79
C GLN A 95 5.43 -3.60 -12.75
N PRO A 96 6.73 -3.41 -12.46
CA PRO A 96 7.63 -2.78 -13.41
C PRO A 96 7.68 -3.63 -14.69
N PRO A 97 7.71 -3.00 -15.88
CA PRO A 97 7.78 -3.76 -17.13
C PRO A 97 8.99 -4.69 -17.09
N PRO A 98 8.85 -5.97 -17.51
CA PRO A 98 9.93 -6.94 -17.41
C PRO A 98 11.18 -6.39 -18.13
N PRO A 99 12.37 -6.55 -17.55
CA PRO A 99 13.59 -5.93 -18.08
C PRO A 99 13.78 -6.32 -19.54
N SER A 100 13.91 -5.31 -20.40
CA SER A 100 14.02 -5.50 -21.84
C SER A 100 15.20 -6.42 -22.18
N SER A 101 14.88 -7.60 -22.70
CA SER A 101 15.77 -8.75 -22.96
C SER A 101 17.24 -8.41 -23.24
N PHE A 102 18.12 -8.82 -22.31
CA PHE A 102 19.51 -9.10 -22.64
C PHE A 102 19.60 -10.50 -23.24
N GLY A 103 19.56 -10.58 -24.57
CA GLY A 103 19.69 -11.85 -25.28
C GLY A 103 21.11 -12.40 -25.21
N CYS A 104 21.24 -13.68 -24.83
CA CYS A 104 22.14 -14.72 -25.38
C CYS A 104 22.48 -15.77 -24.30
N GLY A 105 22.20 -17.06 -24.54
CA GLY A 105 22.90 -18.15 -23.83
C GLY A 105 22.03 -19.33 -23.38
N TRP A 106 22.09 -20.40 -24.15
CA TRP A 106 21.66 -21.77 -23.85
C TRP A 106 21.76 -22.22 -22.37
N GLY A 107 20.65 -22.69 -21.80
CA GLY A 107 20.60 -23.47 -20.56
C GLY A 107 19.25 -24.18 -20.42
N ALA A 108 19.25 -25.51 -20.30
CA ALA A 108 18.02 -26.30 -20.27
C ALA A 108 17.34 -26.27 -18.90
N GLY A 109 16.02 -26.06 -18.87
CA GLY A 109 15.15 -26.17 -17.69
C GLY A 109 13.98 -27.12 -17.96
N VAL A 110 13.56 -27.87 -16.94
CA VAL A 110 12.62 -29.00 -17.02
C VAL A 110 11.16 -28.50 -16.98
N PRO A 111 10.20 -29.10 -17.71
CA PRO A 111 8.79 -28.71 -17.62
C PRO A 111 8.12 -29.24 -16.34
N THR A 112 7.32 -28.39 -15.69
CA THR A 112 6.30 -28.78 -14.70
C THR A 112 4.90 -28.48 -15.25
N PRO A 113 3.87 -29.31 -14.98
CA PRO A 113 2.51 -29.08 -15.48
C PRO A 113 1.74 -28.10 -14.59
N GLY A 114 0.67 -27.51 -15.14
CA GLY A 114 -0.29 -26.67 -14.41
C GLY A 114 -1.68 -27.31 -14.27
N LEU A 115 -2.67 -26.43 -14.03
CA LEU A 115 -4.09 -26.66 -13.68
C LEU A 115 -4.35 -26.94 -12.17
N GLY A 116 -5.43 -26.43 -11.59
CA GLY A 116 -6.61 -25.82 -12.23
C GLY A 116 -7.38 -24.81 -11.37
N ASP A 117 -8.44 -24.31 -12.01
CA ASP A 117 -9.42 -23.28 -11.62
C ASP A 117 -10.68 -23.91 -10.97
N GLU A 118 -11.70 -23.09 -10.70
CA GLU A 118 -13.04 -23.33 -10.12
C GLU A 118 -13.15 -23.19 -8.59
N GLY A 119 -13.98 -22.31 -8.02
CA GLY A 119 -14.84 -21.28 -8.65
C GLY A 119 -15.66 -20.47 -7.62
N VAL A 120 -16.26 -19.35 -8.05
CA VAL A 120 -17.02 -18.40 -7.20
C VAL A 120 -18.53 -18.52 -7.44
N HIS A 121 -19.34 -18.32 -6.40
CA HIS A 121 -20.81 -18.32 -6.45
C HIS A 121 -21.38 -17.04 -5.80
N VAL A 122 -22.35 -16.39 -6.45
CA VAL A 122 -22.90 -15.08 -6.02
C VAL A 122 -24.41 -15.19 -5.76
N TRP A 123 -24.88 -14.63 -4.63
CA TRP A 123 -26.31 -14.47 -4.28
C TRP A 123 -26.50 -13.21 -3.38
N GLU A 124 -27.30 -12.22 -3.80
CA GLU A 124 -27.81 -11.10 -2.94
C GLU A 124 -28.89 -11.63 -1.95
N GLU A 125 -29.36 -11.01 -0.85
CA GLU A 125 -29.17 -9.73 -0.12
C GLU A 125 -29.67 -10.00 1.34
N ASN A 126 -29.35 -9.32 2.46
CA ASN A 126 -28.55 -8.12 2.77
C ASN A 126 -27.41 -8.51 3.74
N GLN A 127 -26.21 -8.64 3.20
CA GLN A 127 -24.94 -8.95 3.85
C GLN A 127 -23.89 -8.50 2.83
N VAL A 128 -22.77 -7.89 3.23
CA VAL A 128 -21.80 -7.35 2.24
C VAL A 128 -20.58 -8.26 2.23
N GLY A 129 -20.52 -9.17 1.25
CA GLY A 129 -19.55 -10.27 1.28
C GLY A 129 -19.81 -11.18 2.48
N ILE A 130 -18.76 -11.54 3.23
CA ILE A 130 -18.87 -12.25 4.51
C ILE A 130 -19.31 -11.38 5.70
N TYR A 131 -19.50 -10.06 5.51
CA TYR A 131 -19.67 -9.13 6.62
C TYR A 131 -21.15 -8.81 6.94
N HIS A 132 -21.47 -8.86 8.23
CA HIS A 132 -22.62 -8.14 8.80
C HIS A 132 -22.20 -6.71 9.16
N THR A 133 -22.87 -5.72 8.57
CA THR A 133 -22.44 -4.32 8.62
C THR A 133 -23.53 -3.40 9.18
N THR A 134 -23.18 -2.49 10.09
CA THR A 134 -24.07 -1.44 10.60
C THR A 134 -23.44 -0.06 10.39
N THR A 135 -24.20 0.87 9.80
CA THR A 135 -23.80 2.28 9.68
C THR A 135 -24.39 3.09 10.84
N LEU A 136 -23.53 3.82 11.54
CA LEU A 136 -23.84 4.60 12.72
C LEU A 136 -23.49 6.08 12.50
N SER A 137 -24.21 6.96 13.21
CA SER A 137 -23.80 8.34 13.44
C SER A 137 -24.10 8.65 14.91
N ALA A 138 -23.16 9.28 15.61
CA ALA A 138 -23.28 9.55 17.04
C ALA A 138 -22.99 11.02 17.34
N THR A 139 -23.79 11.61 18.22
CA THR A 139 -23.55 12.96 18.77
C THR A 139 -22.99 12.93 20.20
N ASP A 140 -23.08 11.78 20.86
CA ASP A 140 -22.42 11.49 22.14
C ASP A 140 -21.51 10.27 21.96
N PRO A 141 -20.19 10.41 22.18
CA PRO A 141 -19.25 9.30 22.04
C PRO A 141 -19.42 8.17 23.04
N ASN A 142 -19.95 8.43 24.25
CA ASN A 142 -20.14 7.39 25.27
C ASN A 142 -21.23 6.41 24.81
N SER A 143 -22.35 6.95 24.32
CA SER A 143 -23.43 6.18 23.68
C SER A 143 -22.96 5.31 22.52
N LEU A 144 -21.89 5.70 21.80
CA LEU A 144 -21.32 4.89 20.72
C LEU A 144 -20.51 3.70 21.26
N VAL A 145 -19.70 3.89 22.29
CA VAL A 145 -18.95 2.80 22.95
C VAL A 145 -19.89 1.82 23.65
N GLU A 146 -20.92 2.31 24.32
CA GLU A 146 -21.98 1.47 24.91
C GLU A 146 -22.68 0.66 23.81
N TRP A 147 -23.12 1.30 22.71
CA TRP A 147 -23.76 0.59 21.60
C TRP A 147 -22.86 -0.48 20.97
N LEU A 148 -21.58 -0.17 20.72
CA LEU A 148 -20.62 -1.11 20.14
C LEU A 148 -20.49 -2.35 21.04
N ASN A 149 -20.23 -2.16 22.34
CA ASN A 149 -20.05 -3.26 23.27
C ASN A 149 -21.35 -4.06 23.50
N ASP A 150 -22.50 -3.41 23.61
CA ASP A 150 -23.82 -4.08 23.76
C ASP A 150 -24.18 -4.93 22.52
N ASN A 151 -23.72 -4.53 21.33
CA ASN A 151 -23.87 -5.30 20.09
C ASN A 151 -22.67 -6.25 19.85
N GLY A 152 -21.81 -6.44 20.86
CA GLY A 152 -20.70 -7.39 20.87
C GLY A 152 -19.51 -7.01 19.99
N TYR A 153 -19.36 -5.74 19.61
CA TYR A 153 -18.11 -5.22 19.05
C TYR A 153 -17.22 -4.88 20.26
N ALA A 154 -16.20 -5.72 20.53
CA ALA A 154 -15.34 -5.59 21.70
C ALA A 154 -14.39 -4.39 21.57
N PHE A 155 -14.93 -3.18 21.75
CA PHE A 155 -14.22 -1.93 21.53
C PHE A 155 -13.48 -1.50 22.81
N PRO A 156 -12.15 -1.25 22.76
CA PRO A 156 -11.35 -0.96 23.95
C PRO A 156 -11.77 0.35 24.61
N ALA A 157 -11.71 0.40 25.94
CA ALA A 157 -12.07 1.59 26.71
C ALA A 157 -11.13 2.78 26.41
N GLU A 158 -9.87 2.47 26.08
CA GLU A 158 -8.85 3.39 25.61
C GLU A 158 -9.21 4.06 24.27
N GLY A 159 -10.12 3.48 23.49
CA GLY A 159 -10.59 4.03 22.21
C GLY A 159 -11.60 5.17 22.32
N GLN A 160 -12.05 5.52 23.51
CA GLN A 160 -13.00 6.62 23.73
C GLN A 160 -12.48 7.93 23.11
N GLU A 161 -11.23 8.33 23.39
CA GLU A 161 -10.64 9.58 22.89
C GLU A 161 -10.56 9.64 21.34
N ILE A 162 -10.51 8.48 20.68
CA ILE A 162 -10.45 8.38 19.22
C ILE A 162 -11.85 8.47 18.61
N LEU A 163 -12.86 7.85 19.24
CA LEU A 163 -14.25 8.06 18.82
C LEU A 163 -14.70 9.50 19.07
N ASP A 164 -14.28 10.13 20.18
CA ASP A 164 -14.50 11.55 20.47
C ASP A 164 -13.97 12.44 19.34
N TYR A 165 -12.80 12.14 18.78
CA TYR A 165 -12.21 12.86 17.64
C TYR A 165 -13.09 12.78 16.38
N TYR A 166 -13.57 11.58 16.02
CA TYR A 166 -14.41 11.40 14.84
C TYR A 166 -15.84 11.96 15.02
N VAL A 167 -16.41 11.86 16.22
CA VAL A 167 -17.69 12.50 16.56
C VAL A 167 -17.59 14.02 16.47
N GLN A 168 -16.49 14.62 16.93
CA GLN A 168 -16.25 16.07 16.78
C GLN A 168 -16.13 16.52 15.32
N LYS A 169 -15.64 15.65 14.42
CA LYS A 169 -15.61 15.86 12.97
C LYS A 169 -16.98 15.62 12.31
N ASN A 170 -18.00 15.15 13.04
CA ASN A 170 -19.32 14.71 12.57
C ASN A 170 -19.24 13.54 11.55
N TRP A 171 -18.25 12.67 11.69
CA TRP A 171 -18.08 11.51 10.81
C TRP A 171 -19.09 10.39 11.15
N PHE A 172 -19.37 9.56 10.16
CA PHE A 172 -20.13 8.32 10.31
C PHE A 172 -19.19 7.18 10.67
N PHE A 173 -19.74 6.09 11.22
CA PHE A 173 -18.97 4.88 11.54
C PHE A 173 -19.61 3.67 10.86
N VAL A 174 -18.80 2.88 10.17
CA VAL A 174 -19.18 1.57 9.63
C VAL A 174 -18.63 0.51 10.58
N ALA A 175 -19.50 -0.19 11.29
CA ALA A 175 -19.15 -1.28 12.20
C ALA A 175 -19.46 -2.63 11.55
N MET A 176 -18.47 -3.51 11.43
CA MET A 176 -18.55 -4.76 10.67
C MET A 176 -18.08 -5.97 11.50
N LYS A 177 -18.70 -7.13 11.25
CA LYS A 177 -18.31 -8.43 11.82
C LYS A 177 -18.38 -9.55 10.78
N ILE A 178 -17.63 -10.61 11.01
CA ILE A 178 -17.76 -11.89 10.28
C ILE A 178 -18.79 -12.75 11.02
N GLN A 179 -19.65 -13.50 10.31
CA GLN A 179 -20.54 -14.48 10.95
C GLN A 179 -19.90 -15.88 10.99
N PRO A 180 -20.05 -16.65 12.09
CA PRO A 180 -19.44 -17.97 12.22
C PRO A 180 -19.86 -18.98 11.14
N ASP A 181 -21.11 -18.89 10.67
CA ASP A 181 -21.70 -19.82 9.70
C ASP A 181 -21.05 -19.75 8.29
N GLU A 182 -20.33 -18.66 7.96
CA GLU A 182 -19.58 -18.50 6.70
C GLU A 182 -18.21 -19.22 6.74
N ILE A 183 -17.73 -19.61 7.93
CA ILE A 183 -16.41 -20.22 8.13
C ILE A 183 -16.51 -21.75 7.97
N VAL A 184 -16.91 -22.18 6.78
CA VAL A 184 -17.33 -23.57 6.54
C VAL A 184 -16.18 -24.59 6.72
N ASN A 185 -14.90 -24.17 6.69
CA ASN A 185 -13.77 -25.06 6.98
C ASN A 185 -12.54 -24.38 7.63
N ASN A 186 -12.19 -24.89 8.82
CA ASN A 186 -10.87 -24.94 9.49
C ASN A 186 -10.52 -23.88 10.55
N SER A 187 -10.16 -24.43 11.73
CA SER A 187 -9.52 -23.86 12.92
C SER A 187 -10.23 -22.72 13.64
N ASP A 188 -10.23 -22.82 14.98
CA ASP A 188 -10.80 -21.81 15.88
C ASP A 188 -10.12 -20.43 15.68
N ASN A 189 -8.83 -20.43 15.32
CA ASN A 189 -8.04 -19.24 14.97
C ASN A 189 -7.96 -19.05 13.45
N TYR A 190 -8.29 -17.85 12.98
CA TYR A 190 -8.06 -17.37 11.61
C TYR A 190 -6.70 -16.67 11.50
N THR A 191 -6.06 -16.75 10.32
CA THR A 191 -4.81 -16.02 10.04
C THR A 191 -4.71 -15.72 8.54
N GLY A 192 -4.74 -14.43 8.16
CA GLY A 192 -4.51 -13.97 6.79
C GLY A 192 -5.37 -12.77 6.38
N ALA A 193 -5.36 -12.47 5.08
CA ALA A 193 -6.07 -11.35 4.50
C ALA A 193 -7.59 -11.63 4.41
N ILE A 194 -8.40 -10.78 5.03
CA ILE A 194 -9.86 -10.89 4.95
C ILE A 194 -10.34 -10.36 3.59
N GLN A 195 -11.49 -10.88 3.12
CA GLN A 195 -12.20 -10.43 1.92
C GLN A 195 -12.28 -8.89 1.84
N PRO A 196 -11.92 -8.28 0.69
CA PRO A 196 -12.03 -6.84 0.49
C PRO A 196 -13.45 -6.31 0.62
N ILE A 197 -13.57 -5.10 1.15
CA ILE A 197 -14.85 -4.38 1.34
C ILE A 197 -14.77 -2.99 0.73
N GLY A 198 -15.75 -2.65 -0.10
CA GLY A 198 -15.90 -1.34 -0.72
C GLY A 198 -16.81 -0.41 0.07
N ILE A 199 -16.37 0.82 0.29
CA ILE A 199 -17.11 1.90 0.95
C ILE A 199 -17.06 3.14 0.05
N MET A 200 -18.22 3.66 -0.34
CA MET A 200 -18.34 4.90 -1.12
C MET A 200 -19.03 5.98 -0.30
N PHE A 201 -18.48 7.18 -0.24
CA PHE A 201 -19.05 8.33 0.46
C PHE A 201 -18.66 9.66 -0.21
N PHE A 202 -19.33 10.75 0.16
CA PHE A 202 -18.90 12.10 -0.22
C PHE A 202 -17.80 12.60 0.73
N SER A 203 -16.76 13.24 0.18
CA SER A 203 -15.68 13.89 0.94
C SER A 203 -15.11 15.07 0.17
N ASP A 204 -14.80 16.17 0.88
CA ASP A 204 -14.15 17.36 0.30
C ASP A 204 -12.66 17.11 -0.05
N GLU A 205 -12.05 16.10 0.58
CA GLU A 205 -10.63 15.72 0.42
C GLU A 205 -10.49 14.20 0.27
N MET A 206 -9.44 13.73 -0.42
CA MET A 206 -9.10 12.31 -0.46
C MET A 206 -8.47 11.90 0.87
N VAL A 207 -9.06 10.94 1.60
CA VAL A 207 -8.67 10.64 2.98
C VAL A 207 -8.63 9.15 3.29
N TYR A 208 -7.59 8.70 4.00
CA TYR A 208 -7.51 7.37 4.57
C TYR A 208 -7.63 7.46 6.11
N PRO A 209 -8.63 6.80 6.74
CA PRO A 209 -8.93 6.95 8.17
C PRO A 209 -7.91 6.22 9.05
N LEU A 210 -6.68 6.74 9.11
CA LEU A 210 -5.56 6.08 9.76
C LEU A 210 -5.66 6.09 11.30
N LYS A 211 -6.16 7.18 11.89
CA LYS A 211 -6.07 7.41 13.35
C LYS A 211 -6.77 6.31 14.16
N ILE A 212 -7.85 5.72 13.66
CA ILE A 212 -8.53 4.57 14.30
C ILE A 212 -7.62 3.35 14.48
N SER A 213 -6.59 3.19 13.61
CA SER A 213 -5.64 2.07 13.66
C SER A 213 -4.68 2.13 14.86
N THR A 214 -4.58 3.27 15.56
CA THR A 214 -3.83 3.35 16.83
C THR A 214 -4.27 2.34 17.88
N LEU A 215 -5.51 1.82 17.78
CA LEU A 215 -6.07 0.84 18.72
C LEU A 215 -5.61 -0.59 18.48
N SER A 216 -5.15 -0.91 17.26
CA SER A 216 -4.76 -2.27 16.87
C SER A 216 -3.33 -2.37 16.34
N VAL A 217 -2.63 -1.24 16.14
CA VAL A 217 -1.26 -1.21 15.64
C VAL A 217 -0.30 -1.93 16.61
N PRO A 218 0.51 -2.91 16.14
CA PRO A 218 1.53 -3.54 16.96
C PRO A 218 2.60 -2.55 17.43
N SER A 219 3.31 -2.91 18.51
CA SER A 219 4.38 -2.07 19.08
C SER A 219 5.58 -1.85 18.15
N TRP A 220 5.73 -2.66 17.10
CA TRP A 220 6.71 -2.50 16.03
C TRP A 220 6.19 -1.71 14.81
N GLY A 221 4.98 -1.16 14.89
CA GLY A 221 4.31 -0.45 13.80
C GLY A 221 3.58 -1.37 12.82
N THR A 222 3.00 -0.78 11.79
CA THR A 222 2.27 -1.46 10.73
C THR A 222 2.56 -0.84 9.38
N GLU A 223 2.55 -1.64 8.33
CA GLU A 223 2.70 -1.16 6.97
C GLU A 223 1.34 -0.86 6.33
N VAL A 224 1.28 0.27 5.64
CA VAL A 224 0.12 0.75 4.87
C VAL A 224 0.55 0.90 3.41
N LEU A 225 -0.19 0.26 2.50
CA LEU A 225 -0.02 0.37 1.06
C LEU A 225 -1.31 0.88 0.41
N ILE A 226 -1.24 2.03 -0.28
CA ILE A 226 -2.38 2.69 -0.92
C ILE A 226 -2.16 2.79 -2.43
N TYR A 227 -3.15 2.31 -3.19
CA TYR A 227 -3.32 2.54 -4.63
C TYR A 227 -4.36 3.64 -4.84
N ALA A 228 -3.93 4.87 -5.12
CA ALA A 228 -4.81 6.01 -5.31
C ALA A 228 -5.04 6.30 -6.80
N PHE A 229 -6.30 6.32 -7.23
CA PHE A 229 -6.77 6.78 -8.54
C PHE A 229 -7.45 8.15 -8.38
N SER A 230 -6.94 9.15 -9.10
CA SER A 230 -7.47 10.52 -9.12
C SER A 230 -7.03 11.27 -10.37
N ASP A 231 -7.66 12.41 -10.67
CA ASP A 231 -7.28 13.31 -11.77
C ASP A 231 -5.77 13.58 -11.83
N GLU A 232 -5.19 13.93 -10.68
CA GLU A 232 -3.76 14.22 -10.53
C GLU A 232 -3.06 13.17 -9.67
N ARG A 233 -1.74 13.06 -9.85
CA ARG A 233 -0.85 12.27 -8.98
C ARG A 233 -0.88 12.82 -7.56
N VAL A 234 -1.11 11.97 -6.57
CA VAL A 234 -1.21 12.34 -5.14
C VAL A 234 -0.07 11.78 -4.30
N THR A 235 0.11 12.29 -3.08
CA THR A 235 1.08 11.79 -2.09
C THR A 235 0.61 12.13 -0.68
N PHE A 236 1.25 11.56 0.35
CA PHE A 236 1.04 11.93 1.76
C PHE A 236 2.37 12.03 2.51
N PRO A 237 2.44 12.67 3.69
CA PRO A 237 3.68 12.90 4.42
C PRO A 237 4.47 11.62 4.73
N GLY A 238 5.69 11.53 4.19
CA GLY A 238 6.58 10.38 4.38
C GLY A 238 6.27 9.16 3.49
N ALA A 239 5.33 9.26 2.56
CA ALA A 239 5.07 8.19 1.60
C ALA A 239 6.30 7.90 0.71
N THR A 240 6.61 6.63 0.52
CA THR A 240 7.44 6.18 -0.60
C THR A 240 6.52 5.91 -1.78
N GLU A 241 6.73 6.61 -2.89
CA GLU A 241 6.03 6.32 -4.13
C GLU A 241 6.75 5.22 -4.91
N GLU A 242 6.04 4.13 -5.18
CA GLU A 242 6.57 2.97 -5.91
C GLU A 242 6.17 2.97 -7.39
N TYR A 243 5.06 3.62 -7.73
CA TYR A 243 4.50 3.69 -9.08
C TYR A 243 3.68 4.97 -9.27
N ASN A 244 3.77 5.58 -10.45
CA ASN A 244 2.76 6.52 -10.94
C ASN A 244 2.58 6.36 -12.47
N ALA A 245 1.34 6.32 -12.95
CA ALA A 245 1.02 6.32 -14.38
C ALA A 245 -0.41 6.81 -14.63
N ILE A 246 -0.69 7.27 -15.86
CA ILE A 246 -2.06 7.46 -16.34
C ILE A 246 -2.60 6.09 -16.76
N ILE A 247 -3.77 5.73 -16.23
CA ILE A 247 -4.49 4.50 -16.51
C ILE A 247 -5.78 4.86 -17.25
N THR A 248 -5.98 4.24 -18.41
CA THR A 248 -7.19 4.39 -19.24
C THR A 248 -8.06 3.13 -19.15
N PRO A 249 -9.38 3.21 -19.38
CA PRO A 249 -10.28 2.04 -19.40
C PRO A 249 -9.87 0.98 -20.42
N ASP A 250 -9.19 1.38 -21.49
CA ASP A 250 -8.62 0.46 -22.49
C ASP A 250 -7.51 -0.43 -21.93
N GLN A 251 -6.70 0.06 -20.98
CA GLN A 251 -5.67 -0.73 -20.30
C GLN A 251 -6.27 -1.71 -19.28
N LEU A 252 -7.47 -1.44 -18.77
CA LEU A 252 -8.16 -2.27 -17.77
C LEU A 252 -8.91 -3.47 -18.38
N LYS A 253 -8.91 -3.64 -19.71
CA LYS A 253 -9.54 -4.79 -20.38
C LYS A 253 -8.97 -6.16 -20.02
N GLU A 254 -7.76 -6.20 -19.47
CA GLU A 254 -7.11 -7.42 -18.97
C GLU A 254 -7.29 -7.61 -17.45
N TYR A 255 -8.05 -6.71 -16.80
CA TYR A 255 -8.26 -6.58 -15.37
C TYR A 255 -9.77 -6.38 -15.08
N PRO A 256 -10.59 -7.45 -15.20
CA PRO A 256 -12.05 -7.35 -15.13
C PRO A 256 -12.59 -6.70 -13.85
N ILE A 257 -11.96 -6.89 -12.70
CA ILE A 257 -12.45 -6.32 -11.42
C ILE A 257 -12.20 -4.80 -11.42
N LEU A 258 -10.99 -4.37 -11.79
CA LEU A 258 -10.65 -2.96 -11.96
C LEU A 258 -11.50 -2.29 -13.04
N GLN A 259 -11.79 -2.96 -14.16
CA GLN A 259 -12.69 -2.44 -15.20
C GLN A 259 -14.12 -2.25 -14.70
N GLY A 260 -14.59 -3.06 -13.75
CA GLY A 260 -15.90 -2.86 -13.10
C GLY A 260 -15.97 -1.65 -12.17
N LEU A 261 -14.83 -1.13 -11.73
CA LEU A 261 -14.72 -0.05 -10.73
C LEU A 261 -14.22 1.28 -11.32
N ILE A 262 -13.49 1.23 -12.42
CA ILE A 262 -12.85 2.36 -13.11
C ILE A 262 -13.32 2.38 -14.58
N ASP A 263 -14.26 3.28 -14.87
CA ASP A 263 -14.85 3.49 -16.20
C ASP A 263 -14.26 4.69 -16.96
N GLU A 264 -13.39 5.47 -16.33
CA GLU A 264 -12.72 6.64 -16.91
C GLU A 264 -11.18 6.66 -16.74
N THR A 265 -10.55 7.78 -17.09
CA THR A 265 -9.07 7.90 -17.11
C THR A 265 -8.56 8.63 -15.88
N PHE A 266 -7.79 7.93 -15.04
CA PHE A 266 -7.18 8.48 -13.83
C PHE A 266 -5.65 8.44 -13.87
N THR A 267 -5.02 9.22 -13.01
CA THR A 267 -3.65 8.98 -12.57
C THR A 267 -3.67 7.98 -11.41
N LEU A 268 -3.09 6.80 -11.61
CA LEU A 268 -2.80 5.84 -10.54
C LEU A 268 -1.47 6.20 -9.87
N THR A 269 -1.47 6.28 -8.54
CA THR A 269 -0.25 6.39 -7.71
C THR A 269 -0.23 5.27 -6.66
N LYS A 270 0.90 4.58 -6.51
CA LYS A 270 1.13 3.55 -5.48
C LYS A 270 2.04 4.10 -4.39
N LEU A 271 1.55 4.16 -3.16
CA LEU A 271 2.18 4.82 -2.03
C LEU A 271 2.32 3.85 -0.85
N ARG A 272 3.55 3.62 -0.37
CA ARG A 272 3.87 2.73 0.75
C ARG A 272 4.48 3.53 1.91
N LYS A 273 4.05 3.27 3.15
CA LYS A 273 4.72 3.73 4.37
C LYS A 273 4.49 2.75 5.52
N ASN A 274 5.52 2.56 6.36
CA ASN A 274 5.36 1.94 7.68
C ASN A 274 5.13 3.03 8.72
N PHE A 275 4.14 2.83 9.59
CA PHE A 275 3.70 3.76 10.62
C PHE A 275 3.87 3.16 12.01
N SER A 276 4.51 3.91 12.90
CA SER A 276 4.41 3.70 14.34
C SER A 276 3.10 4.28 14.91
N ALA A 277 2.69 3.82 16.10
CA ALA A 277 1.49 4.35 16.77
C ALA A 277 1.53 5.87 17.01
N GLU A 278 2.74 6.43 17.20
CA GLU A 278 2.97 7.87 17.40
C GLU A 278 2.76 8.69 16.12
N GLU A 279 2.82 8.08 14.94
CA GLU A 279 2.60 8.72 13.63
C GLU A 279 1.16 8.57 13.11
N MET A 280 0.28 7.95 13.90
CA MET A 280 -1.14 7.75 13.60
C MET A 280 -2.02 8.71 14.41
N ASP A 281 -1.50 9.88 14.78
CA ASP A 281 -2.24 10.88 15.54
C ASP A 281 -3.30 11.62 14.71
N GLU A 282 -3.23 11.56 13.38
CA GLU A 282 -4.23 12.08 12.43
C GLU A 282 -4.55 11.09 11.30
N ASP A 283 -5.65 11.35 10.57
CA ASP A 283 -5.99 10.63 9.34
C ASP A 283 -5.06 11.09 8.19
N LEU A 284 -4.81 10.25 7.18
CA LEU A 284 -3.99 10.65 6.04
C LEU A 284 -4.84 11.37 5.00
N THR A 285 -4.64 12.68 4.81
CA THR A 285 -5.09 13.38 3.60
C THR A 285 -4.08 13.13 2.48
N LEU A 286 -4.55 12.61 1.34
CA LEU A 286 -3.76 12.45 0.13
C LEU A 286 -3.85 13.72 -0.71
N ILE A 287 -2.70 14.39 -0.92
CA ILE A 287 -2.62 15.71 -1.55
C ILE A 287 -1.98 15.65 -2.95
N PRO A 288 -2.42 16.47 -3.93
CA PRO A 288 -1.79 16.52 -5.25
C PRO A 288 -0.31 16.89 -5.20
N VAL A 289 0.52 16.15 -5.95
CA VAL A 289 1.96 16.42 -6.09
C VAL A 289 2.17 17.66 -6.95
N PRO A 290 2.77 18.76 -6.44
CA PRO A 290 2.97 19.97 -7.23
C PRO A 290 3.84 19.70 -8.46
N LYS A 291 3.31 20.03 -9.65
CA LYS A 291 3.88 19.72 -10.99
C LYS A 291 5.33 20.22 -11.22
N TYR A 292 5.88 21.04 -10.33
CA TYR A 292 7.23 21.59 -10.38
C TYR A 292 8.26 20.89 -9.44
N ILE A 293 7.86 19.94 -8.59
CA ILE A 293 8.80 19.23 -7.69
C ILE A 293 9.64 18.17 -8.45
N ALA A 294 9.23 17.78 -9.65
CA ALA A 294 9.91 16.77 -10.50
C ALA A 294 11.37 17.10 -10.89
N LEU A 295 11.90 18.30 -10.66
CA LEU A 295 13.33 18.57 -10.86
C LEU A 295 14.23 18.08 -9.71
N GLY A 296 13.69 17.88 -8.50
CA GLY A 296 14.49 17.50 -7.33
C GLY A 296 15.11 16.11 -7.40
N SER A 297 14.49 15.19 -8.14
CA SER A 297 14.92 13.79 -8.32
C SER A 297 15.77 13.55 -9.56
N ILE A 298 15.84 14.51 -10.50
CA ILE A 298 16.61 14.37 -11.76
C ILE A 298 18.08 14.77 -11.58
N ILE A 299 18.38 15.62 -10.58
CA ILE A 299 19.72 16.16 -10.35
C ILE A 299 20.24 15.65 -9.01
N ASP A 300 21.00 14.55 -9.02
CA ASP A 300 21.77 14.11 -7.86
C ASP A 300 22.86 15.15 -7.52
N LEU A 301 22.62 15.92 -6.46
CA LEU A 301 23.53 16.97 -5.97
C LEU A 301 24.77 16.41 -5.24
N ASN A 302 24.82 15.11 -4.97
CA ASN A 302 26.03 14.43 -4.48
C ASN A 302 26.93 13.96 -5.63
N CYS A 303 26.41 13.88 -6.86
CA CYS A 303 27.19 13.62 -8.06
C CYS A 303 27.89 14.91 -8.57
N PRO A 304 29.16 14.84 -9.02
CA PRO A 304 29.87 15.99 -9.59
C PRO A 304 29.11 16.71 -10.71
N VAL A 305 28.31 15.97 -11.50
CA VAL A 305 27.49 16.54 -12.58
C VAL A 305 26.37 17.43 -12.04
N GLY A 306 25.68 17.00 -10.97
CA GLY A 306 24.61 17.80 -10.36
C GLY A 306 25.13 19.06 -9.69
N GLN A 307 26.29 18.99 -9.04
CA GLN A 307 26.98 20.18 -8.49
C GLN A 307 27.37 21.18 -9.58
N PHE A 308 27.85 20.70 -10.73
CA PHE A 308 28.12 21.55 -11.89
C PHE A 308 26.88 22.22 -12.46
N ILE A 309 25.75 21.50 -12.56
CA ILE A 309 24.47 22.05 -13.05
C ILE A 309 23.96 23.13 -12.08
N LEU A 310 24.03 22.91 -10.77
CA LEU A 310 23.63 23.89 -9.77
C LEU A 310 24.49 25.17 -9.83
N LEU A 311 25.82 25.02 -9.91
CA LEU A 311 26.75 26.15 -10.07
C LEU A 311 26.51 26.91 -11.38
N ALA A 312 26.26 26.22 -12.49
CA ALA A 312 25.93 26.84 -13.77
C ALA A 312 24.59 27.61 -13.71
N GLY A 313 23.56 27.03 -13.07
CA GLY A 313 22.27 27.67 -12.85
C GLY A 313 22.38 28.96 -12.02
N ILE A 314 23.12 28.90 -10.91
CA ILE A 314 23.42 30.08 -10.06
C ILE A 314 24.19 31.14 -10.86
N PHE A 315 25.18 30.75 -11.66
CA PHE A 315 25.96 31.67 -12.48
C PHE A 315 25.11 32.35 -13.58
N ILE A 316 24.22 31.61 -14.24
CA ILE A 316 23.27 32.14 -15.22
C ILE A 316 22.27 33.09 -14.55
N PHE A 317 21.76 32.76 -13.35
CA PHE A 317 20.88 33.63 -12.58
C PHE A 317 21.57 34.95 -12.20
N LEU A 318 22.81 34.90 -11.71
CA LEU A 318 23.63 36.07 -11.38
C LEU A 318 23.97 36.92 -12.62
N LEU A 319 24.22 36.31 -13.77
CA LEU A 319 24.38 37.03 -15.04
C LEU A 319 23.08 37.73 -15.47
N LYS A 320 21.93 37.10 -15.25
CA LYS A 320 20.61 37.65 -15.61
C LYS A 320 20.23 38.83 -14.72
N THR A 321 20.43 38.74 -13.40
CA THR A 321 20.17 39.85 -12.47
C THR A 321 21.13 41.03 -12.71
N LYS A 322 22.40 40.77 -13.03
CA LYS A 322 23.36 41.83 -13.39
C LYS A 322 23.00 42.57 -14.70
N LYS A 323 22.22 41.95 -15.59
CA LYS A 323 21.71 42.55 -16.83
C LYS A 323 20.43 43.39 -16.67
N ILE A 324 19.80 43.35 -15.49
CA ILE A 324 18.55 44.08 -15.19
C ILE A 324 18.84 45.44 -14.50
N ASN A 325 20.06 45.63 -13.98
CA ASN A 325 20.50 46.86 -13.29
C ASN A 325 21.46 47.74 -14.11
N ILE A 326 21.23 47.86 -15.43
CA ILE A 326 21.93 48.79 -16.34
C ILE A 326 20.90 49.47 -17.25
#